data_AF-A0A225DW39-F1
#
_entry.id   AF-A0A225DW39-F1
#
_cell.length_a   1.000
_cell.length_b   1.000
_cell.length_c   1.000
_cell.angle_alpha   90.00
_cell.angle_beta   90.00
_cell.angle_gamma   90.00
#
_symmetry.space_group_name_H-M   'P 1'
#
loop_
_entity.id
_entity.type
_entity.pdbx_description
1 polymer ?
#
loop_
_entity_poly.entity_id
_entity_poly.type
_entity_poly.pdbx_seq_one_letter_code
_entity_poly.pdbx_strand_id
1 'polypeptide(L)'
;MLLRELTGGDPPSTCKLIFIDDPTGFGHRVTDGDNLVEHVFTKQTEFERAVAERTAEGFAETERSLTRRVFVAADRFWIVSLDGDTVRTQAGKVRTDWRESTGEARGKEFRDRDRAVAAYHKAVEGKQAEGFREVHGRAITITGAPKGPKKPGKRKSR
;
A
#
# COMPACT_ATOMS: atom_id res chain seq x y z
N MET A 1 0.97 -10.77 4.87
CA MET A 1 0.84 -10.60 3.40
C MET A 1 1.37 -9.24 2.96
N LEU A 2 2.43 -9.23 2.15
CA LEU A 2 2.95 -8.06 1.46
C LEU A 2 2.35 -8.02 0.04
N LEU A 3 2.01 -6.85 -0.46
CA LEU A 3 1.46 -6.65 -1.81
C LEU A 3 2.21 -5.48 -2.44
N ARG A 4 2.70 -5.68 -3.66
CA ARG A 4 3.23 -4.63 -4.53
C ARG A 4 2.41 -4.56 -5.81
N GLU A 5 1.91 -3.39 -6.10
CA GLU A 5 1.12 -3.10 -7.30
C GLU A 5 1.97 -2.23 -8.23
N LEU A 6 2.19 -2.71 -9.45
CA LEU A 6 2.98 -2.04 -10.47
C LEU A 6 2.11 -1.78 -11.72
N THR A 7 2.35 -0.67 -12.39
CA THR A 7 1.68 -0.29 -13.63
C THR A 7 2.70 -0.01 -14.73
N GLY A 8 2.44 -0.49 -15.94
CA GLY A 8 3.36 -0.35 -17.08
C GLY A 8 2.94 -1.23 -18.26
N GLY A 9 3.82 -1.37 -19.25
CA GLY A 9 3.57 -2.13 -20.48
C GLY A 9 2.85 -1.34 -21.58
N ASP A 10 2.78 -1.94 -22.77
CA ASP A 10 2.04 -1.44 -23.94
C ASP A 10 1.22 -2.60 -24.55
N PRO A 11 -0.12 -2.64 -24.34
CA PRO A 11 -0.94 -1.64 -23.66
C PRO A 11 -0.70 -1.59 -22.13
N PRO A 12 -1.04 -0.48 -21.46
CA PRO A 12 -0.87 -0.34 -20.02
C PRO A 12 -1.65 -1.40 -19.23
N SER A 13 -0.96 -2.09 -18.32
CA SER A 13 -1.50 -3.15 -17.47
C SER A 13 -1.12 -2.95 -16.01
N THR A 14 -1.86 -3.60 -15.10
CA THR A 14 -1.54 -3.63 -13.66
C THR A 14 -1.06 -5.03 -13.26
N CYS A 15 0.13 -5.08 -12.67
CA CYS A 15 0.73 -6.28 -12.11
C CYS A 15 0.71 -6.21 -10.59
N LYS A 16 0.10 -7.20 -9.92
CA LYS A 16 0.12 -7.34 -8.46
C LYS A 16 1.02 -8.51 -8.08
N LEU A 17 2.06 -8.23 -7.32
CA LEU A 17 2.94 -9.22 -6.72
C LEU A 17 2.55 -9.33 -5.24
N ILE A 18 2.27 -10.53 -4.76
CA ILE A 18 1.79 -10.81 -3.41
C ILE A 18 2.77 -11.76 -2.75
N PHE A 19 3.24 -11.43 -1.57
CA PHE A 19 4.01 -12.33 -0.72
C PHE A 19 3.17 -12.76 0.49
N ILE A 20 3.02 -14.08 0.67
CA ILE A 20 2.34 -14.70 1.81
C ILE A 20 3.39 -15.47 2.61
N ASP A 21 3.50 -15.13 3.89
CA ASP A 21 4.37 -15.80 4.86
C ASP A 21 3.64 -17.03 5.42
N ASP A 22 3.41 -18.03 4.56
CA ASP A 22 2.79 -19.32 4.91
C ASP A 22 3.69 -20.47 4.43
N PRO A 23 4.20 -21.33 5.33
CA PRO A 23 5.08 -22.45 4.97
C PRO A 23 4.38 -23.57 4.19
N THR A 24 3.04 -23.60 4.13
CA THR A 24 2.27 -24.64 3.42
C THR A 24 2.22 -24.45 1.90
N GLY A 25 2.67 -23.29 1.41
CA GLY A 25 3.19 -23.17 0.05
C GLY A 25 2.17 -23.32 -1.08
N PHE A 26 1.41 -22.28 -1.40
CA PHE A 26 0.75 -22.19 -2.71
C PHE A 26 0.84 -20.76 -3.25
N GLY A 27 1.34 -20.62 -4.48
CA GLY A 27 1.24 -19.37 -5.22
C GLY A 27 1.35 -19.59 -6.72
N HIS A 28 0.33 -19.15 -7.47
CA HIS A 28 0.37 -18.74 -8.89
C HIS A 28 -1.03 -18.26 -9.32
N ARG A 29 -1.19 -17.04 -9.89
CA ARG A 29 -2.06 -16.85 -11.07
C ARG A 29 -1.87 -15.56 -11.91
N VAL A 30 -1.32 -15.71 -13.10
CA VAL A 30 -1.27 -14.69 -14.17
C VAL A 30 -2.61 -14.62 -14.92
N THR A 31 -3.01 -13.44 -15.41
CA THR A 31 -3.77 -13.32 -16.67
C THR A 31 -3.39 -12.05 -17.42
N ASP A 32 -3.42 -12.12 -18.76
CA ASP A 32 -2.91 -11.14 -19.74
C ASP A 32 -4.00 -10.82 -20.79
N GLY A 33 -4.31 -9.54 -21.01
CA GLY A 33 -5.51 -8.97 -21.67
C GLY A 33 -6.10 -7.80 -20.85
N ASP A 34 -7.43 -7.69 -20.66
CA ASP A 34 -8.08 -6.74 -19.68
C ASP A 34 -7.76 -7.09 -18.21
N ASN A 35 -6.58 -7.62 -17.98
CA ASN A 35 -6.36 -8.70 -17.05
C ASN A 35 -5.35 -8.25 -16.00
N LEU A 36 -5.83 -8.25 -14.77
CA LEU A 36 -5.02 -8.14 -13.58
C LEU A 36 -4.08 -9.35 -13.50
N VAL A 37 -2.77 -9.10 -13.49
CA VAL A 37 -1.75 -10.15 -13.37
C VAL A 37 -1.39 -10.32 -11.89
N GLU A 38 -1.79 -11.42 -11.25
CA GLU A 38 -1.53 -11.66 -9.81
C GLU A 38 -0.49 -12.77 -9.56
N HIS A 39 0.74 -12.39 -9.25
CA HIS A 39 1.75 -13.37 -8.84
C HIS A 39 1.78 -13.52 -7.33
N VAL A 40 1.58 -14.74 -6.84
CA VAL A 40 1.71 -15.06 -5.41
C VAL A 40 3.03 -15.80 -5.20
N PHE A 41 3.83 -15.33 -4.25
CA PHE A 41 5.12 -15.89 -3.88
C PHE A 41 5.14 -16.24 -2.39
N THR A 42 5.89 -17.29 -2.05
CA THR A 42 6.01 -17.79 -0.67
C THR A 42 7.42 -17.62 -0.11
N LYS A 43 8.39 -17.26 -0.96
CA LYS A 43 9.73 -16.85 -0.54
C LYS A 43 9.95 -15.37 -0.83
N GLN A 44 10.42 -14.65 0.19
CA GLN A 44 10.66 -13.22 0.09
C GLN A 44 11.70 -12.90 -1.01
N THR A 45 12.73 -13.73 -1.18
CA THR A 45 13.74 -13.53 -2.24
C THR A 45 13.17 -13.65 -3.65
N GLU A 46 12.24 -14.59 -3.87
CA GLU A 46 11.56 -14.76 -5.15
C GLU A 46 10.60 -13.60 -5.43
N PHE A 47 9.90 -13.12 -4.39
CA PHE A 47 9.05 -11.93 -4.47
C PHE A 47 9.86 -10.69 -4.85
N GLU A 48 10.96 -10.39 -4.15
CA GLU A 48 11.79 -9.21 -4.43
C GLU A 48 12.41 -9.29 -5.83
N ARG A 49 12.83 -10.48 -6.27
CA ARG A 49 13.34 -10.70 -7.63
C ARG A 49 12.26 -10.39 -8.69
N ALA A 50 11.05 -10.89 -8.50
CA ALA A 50 9.94 -10.62 -9.43
C ALA A 50 9.59 -9.13 -9.51
N VAL A 51 9.68 -8.40 -8.39
CA VAL A 51 9.51 -6.94 -8.40
C VAL A 51 10.60 -6.26 -9.22
N ALA A 52 11.86 -6.66 -9.03
CA ALA A 52 12.99 -6.12 -9.77
C ALA A 52 12.87 -6.41 -11.28
N GLU A 53 12.45 -7.62 -11.66
CA GLU A 53 12.20 -8.00 -13.05
C GLU A 53 11.12 -7.12 -13.70
N ARG A 54 9.95 -6.97 -13.07
CA ARG A 54 8.89 -6.09 -13.59
C ARG A 54 9.33 -4.63 -13.67
N THR A 55 10.12 -4.17 -12.71
CA THR A 55 10.67 -2.82 -12.74
C THR A 55 11.64 -2.64 -13.92
N ALA A 56 12.47 -3.64 -14.22
CA ALA A 56 13.37 -3.65 -15.37
C ALA A 56 12.62 -3.70 -16.72
N GLU A 57 11.42 -4.29 -16.75
CA GLU A 57 10.51 -4.29 -17.90
C GLU A 57 9.80 -2.94 -18.10
N GLY A 58 10.05 -1.94 -17.24
CA GLY A 58 9.47 -0.60 -17.35
C GLY A 58 8.16 -0.42 -16.57
N PHE A 59 7.77 -1.37 -15.71
CA PHE A 59 6.70 -1.14 -14.76
C PHE A 59 7.17 -0.24 -13.61
N ALA A 60 6.27 0.60 -13.10
CA ALA A 60 6.50 1.43 -11.92
C ALA A 60 5.56 1.02 -10.79
N GLU A 61 6.07 0.92 -9.56
CA GLU A 61 5.21 0.73 -8.38
C GLU A 61 4.24 1.93 -8.20
N THR A 62 2.97 1.64 -7.95
CA THR A 62 1.96 2.68 -7.73
C THR A 62 2.15 3.36 -6.38
N GLU A 63 1.64 4.60 -6.22
CA GLU A 63 1.62 5.26 -4.91
C GLU A 63 0.89 4.40 -3.86
N ARG A 64 -0.21 3.77 -4.27
CA ARG A 64 -0.96 2.83 -3.44
C ARG A 64 -0.08 1.69 -2.97
N SER A 65 0.69 1.08 -3.89
CA SER A 65 1.70 0.10 -3.53
C SER A 65 2.66 0.68 -2.51
N LEU A 66 3.35 1.78 -2.83
CA LEU A 66 4.45 2.41 -2.07
C LEU A 66 4.06 2.90 -0.67
N THR A 67 2.80 3.26 -0.48
CA THR A 67 2.28 3.76 0.79
C THR A 67 1.49 2.70 1.57
N ARG A 68 1.30 1.50 1.00
CA ARG A 68 0.59 0.41 1.68
C ARG A 68 1.34 -0.04 2.93
N ARG A 69 0.64 -0.02 4.07
CA ARG A 69 1.08 -0.60 5.34
C ARG A 69 0.07 -1.61 5.84
N VAL A 70 0.57 -2.68 6.46
CA VAL A 70 -0.25 -3.74 7.03
C VAL A 70 -0.01 -3.78 8.52
N PHE A 71 -1.09 -3.71 9.27
CA PHE A 71 -1.12 -3.76 10.72
C PHE A 71 -1.90 -4.98 11.15
N VAL A 72 -1.37 -5.71 12.13
CA VAL A 72 -2.03 -6.89 12.70
C VAL A 72 -2.14 -6.76 14.22
N ALA A 73 -3.24 -7.28 14.75
CA ALA A 73 -3.48 -7.56 16.16
C ALA A 73 -4.08 -8.98 16.25
N ALA A 74 -4.09 -9.58 17.45
CA ALA A 74 -4.55 -10.94 17.76
C ALA A 74 -5.23 -11.72 16.61
N ASP A 75 -6.46 -11.34 16.24
CA ASP A 75 -7.27 -11.94 15.19
C ASP A 75 -7.73 -10.94 14.10
N ARG A 76 -7.11 -9.75 14.02
CA ARG A 76 -7.54 -8.65 13.15
C ARG A 76 -6.40 -8.06 12.35
N PHE A 77 -6.71 -7.67 11.11
CA PHE A 77 -5.80 -6.88 10.30
C PHE A 77 -6.42 -5.51 10.01
N TRP A 78 -5.54 -4.56 9.73
CA TRP A 78 -5.88 -3.26 9.20
C TRP A 78 -4.82 -2.84 8.19
N ILE A 79 -5.24 -2.44 7.01
CA ILE A 79 -4.38 -2.00 5.92
C ILE A 79 -4.72 -0.54 5.64
N VAL A 80 -3.69 0.26 5.37
CA VAL A 80 -3.85 1.64 4.92
C VAL A 80 -2.92 1.94 3.76
N SER A 81 -3.39 2.73 2.82
CA SER A 81 -2.62 3.22 1.66
C SER A 81 -3.15 4.58 1.21
N LEU A 82 -2.30 5.34 0.53
CA LEU A 82 -2.65 6.57 -0.18
C LEU A 82 -2.77 6.30 -1.67
N ASP A 83 -3.70 6.98 -2.31
CA ASP A 83 -3.94 6.92 -3.75
C ASP A 83 -4.36 8.33 -4.19
N GLY A 84 -3.39 9.17 -4.55
CA GLY A 84 -3.64 10.58 -4.82
C GLY A 84 -4.08 11.36 -3.57
N ASP A 85 -5.32 11.84 -3.57
CA ASP A 85 -5.99 12.55 -2.47
C ASP A 85 -6.91 11.65 -1.64
N THR A 86 -6.87 10.34 -1.88
CA THR A 86 -7.72 9.36 -1.20
C THR A 86 -6.90 8.51 -0.24
N VAL A 87 -7.36 8.44 1.02
CA VAL A 87 -6.87 7.44 1.99
C VAL A 87 -7.76 6.22 1.89
N ARG A 88 -7.18 5.08 1.54
CA ARG A 88 -7.86 3.79 1.51
C ARG A 88 -7.50 2.99 2.75
N THR A 89 -8.52 2.45 3.41
CA THR A 89 -8.37 1.55 4.55
C THR A 89 -9.11 0.25 4.27
N GLN A 90 -8.56 -0.86 4.73
CA GLN A 90 -9.23 -2.16 4.71
C GLN A 90 -9.04 -2.84 6.06
N ALA A 91 -10.11 -3.37 6.64
CA ALA A 91 -10.04 -4.00 7.96
C ALA A 91 -10.87 -5.27 7.99
N GLY A 92 -10.42 -6.26 8.75
CA GLY A 92 -11.16 -7.50 8.91
C GLY A 92 -10.48 -8.46 9.87
N LYS A 93 -10.98 -9.70 9.92
CA LYS A 93 -10.38 -10.77 10.70
C LYS A 93 -9.23 -11.41 9.93
N VAL A 94 -8.15 -11.75 10.64
CA VAL A 94 -7.06 -12.58 10.08
C VAL A 94 -7.61 -13.99 9.92
N ARG A 95 -7.59 -14.51 8.70
CA ARG A 95 -7.87 -15.92 8.41
C ARG A 95 -6.56 -16.68 8.28
N THR A 96 -6.57 -17.96 8.64
CA THR A 96 -5.41 -18.85 8.57
C THR A 96 -4.89 -19.05 7.16
N ASP A 97 -5.75 -18.97 6.14
CA ASP A 97 -5.39 -19.20 4.74
C ASP A 97 -4.91 -17.95 4.00
N TRP A 98 -4.98 -16.75 4.63
CA TRP A 98 -4.62 -15.43 4.08
C TRP A 98 -5.17 -15.09 2.68
N ARG A 99 -5.94 -15.99 2.05
CA ARG A 99 -6.57 -15.87 0.75
C ARG A 99 -7.60 -14.79 0.83
N GLU A 100 -7.18 -13.61 0.36
CA GLU A 100 -8.01 -12.43 0.22
C GLU A 100 -8.78 -12.13 1.49
N SER A 101 -8.08 -11.50 2.43
CA SER A 101 -8.67 -10.97 3.66
C SER A 101 -9.99 -10.26 3.33
N THR A 102 -11.10 -10.97 3.56
CA THR A 102 -12.49 -10.53 3.33
C THR A 102 -12.81 -9.51 4.39
N GLY A 103 -12.28 -8.31 4.18
CA GLY A 103 -12.42 -7.17 5.06
C GLY A 103 -13.26 -6.09 4.40
N GLU A 104 -13.83 -5.23 5.23
CA GLU A 104 -14.50 -4.03 4.77
C GLU A 104 -13.45 -3.04 4.26
N ALA A 105 -13.56 -2.68 2.98
CA ALA A 105 -12.74 -1.64 2.37
C ALA A 105 -13.51 -0.30 2.40
N ARG A 106 -12.82 0.76 2.82
CA ARG A 106 -13.34 2.13 2.83
C ARG A 106 -12.32 3.04 2.18
N GLY A 107 -12.80 3.95 1.33
CA GLY A 107 -12.02 5.07 0.79
C GLY A 107 -12.54 6.36 1.37
N LYS A 108 -11.64 7.25 1.78
CA LYS A 108 -11.97 8.62 2.13
C LYS A 108 -11.17 9.55 1.24
N GLU A 109 -11.87 10.21 0.33
CA GLU A 109 -11.34 11.29 -0.50
C GLU A 109 -11.21 12.57 0.32
N PHE A 110 -10.13 13.30 0.09
CA PHE A 110 -9.87 14.59 0.71
C PHE A 110 -9.81 15.67 -0.36
N ARG A 111 -10.09 16.91 0.05
CA ARG A 111 -10.05 18.07 -0.84
C ARG A 111 -8.70 18.26 -1.55
N ASP A 112 -7.61 17.87 -0.91
CA ASP A 112 -6.27 18.02 -1.41
C ASP A 112 -5.35 16.92 -0.87
N ARG A 113 -4.26 16.68 -1.60
CA ARG A 113 -3.26 15.65 -1.29
C ARG A 113 -2.60 15.84 0.07
N ASP A 114 -2.31 17.09 0.46
CA ASP A 114 -1.66 17.37 1.75
C ASP A 114 -2.51 16.91 2.93
N ARG A 115 -3.83 17.13 2.86
CA ARG A 115 -4.78 16.62 3.85
C ARG A 115 -4.87 15.10 3.85
N ALA A 116 -4.84 14.47 2.67
CA ALA A 116 -4.83 13.01 2.57
C ALA A 116 -3.57 12.44 3.24
N VAL A 117 -2.41 13.01 2.97
CA VAL A 117 -1.12 12.62 3.57
C VAL A 117 -1.12 12.80 5.08
N ALA A 118 -1.59 13.95 5.58
CA ALA A 118 -1.73 14.19 7.02
C ALA A 118 -2.69 13.19 7.69
N ALA A 119 -3.82 12.89 7.04
CA ALA A 119 -4.78 11.91 7.54
C ALA A 119 -4.22 10.48 7.52
N TYR A 120 -3.45 10.12 6.51
CA TYR A 120 -2.74 8.84 6.43
C TYR A 120 -1.76 8.67 7.59
N HIS A 121 -0.89 9.65 7.82
CA HIS A 121 0.06 9.60 8.94
C HIS A 121 -0.66 9.49 10.29
N LYS A 122 -1.71 10.31 10.49
CA LYS A 122 -2.54 10.24 11.70
C LYS A 122 -3.19 8.86 11.88
N ALA A 123 -3.66 8.24 10.80
CA ALA A 123 -4.27 6.91 10.86
C ALA A 123 -3.23 5.83 11.23
N VAL A 124 -2.02 5.92 10.68
CA VAL A 124 -0.89 5.04 11.02
C VAL A 124 -0.52 5.17 12.50
N GLU A 125 -0.29 6.39 12.98
CA GLU A 125 0.06 6.66 14.39
C GLU A 125 -1.05 6.20 15.33
N GLY A 126 -2.31 6.50 15.00
CA GLY A 126 -3.47 6.07 15.77
C GLY A 126 -3.55 4.54 15.87
N LYS A 127 -3.31 3.83 14.75
CA LYS A 127 -3.37 2.36 14.76
C LYS A 127 -2.23 1.72 15.56
N GLN A 128 -1.04 2.30 15.52
CA GLN A 128 0.08 1.85 16.35
C GLN A 128 -0.21 2.07 17.85
N ALA A 129 -0.80 3.22 18.21
CA ALA A 129 -1.20 3.52 19.59
C ALA A 129 -2.28 2.55 20.12
N GLU A 130 -3.13 2.01 19.25
CA GLU A 130 -4.10 0.96 19.59
C GLU A 130 -3.46 -0.43 19.82
N GLY A 131 -2.14 -0.56 19.67
CA GLY A 131 -1.40 -1.81 19.88
C GLY A 131 -1.34 -2.72 18.66
N PHE A 132 -1.72 -2.23 17.47
CA PHE A 132 -1.47 -2.99 16.25
C PHE A 132 0.01 -2.94 15.89
N ARG A 133 0.56 -4.09 15.50
CA ARG A 133 1.94 -4.22 15.03
C ARG A 133 1.99 -4.12 13.51
N GLU A 134 2.87 -3.29 12.98
CA GLU A 134 3.15 -3.25 11.55
C GLU A 134 3.91 -4.51 11.11
N VAL A 135 3.47 -5.12 10.00
CA VAL A 135 4.09 -6.29 9.38
C VAL A 135 4.66 -5.89 8.03
N HIS A 136 5.89 -6.34 7.74
CA HIS A 136 6.66 -5.96 6.55
C HIS A 136 6.82 -4.44 6.41
N GLY A 137 7.09 -3.75 7.53
CA GLY A 137 7.33 -2.31 7.53
C GLY A 137 8.46 -1.94 6.59
N ARG A 138 8.23 -0.94 5.74
CA ARG A 138 9.24 -0.40 4.83
C ARG A 138 9.38 1.11 5.02
N ALA A 139 10.52 1.65 4.61
CA ALA A 139 10.66 3.09 4.46
C ALA A 139 9.70 3.56 3.36
N ILE A 140 8.84 4.53 3.68
CA ILE A 140 7.89 5.10 2.73
C ILE A 140 8.33 6.52 2.43
N THR A 141 8.58 6.79 1.16
CA THR A 141 8.81 8.14 0.65
C THR A 141 7.56 8.59 -0.08
N ILE A 142 6.76 9.45 0.56
CA ILE A 142 5.62 10.10 -0.09
C ILE A 142 6.17 11.27 -0.91
N THR A 143 6.22 11.11 -2.22
CA THR A 143 6.66 12.17 -3.14
C THR A 143 5.63 13.30 -3.17
N GLY A 144 6.12 14.55 -3.11
CA GLY A 144 5.26 15.74 -3.11
C GLY A 144 4.78 16.23 -1.74
N ALA A 145 5.33 15.73 -0.63
CA ALA A 145 5.07 16.28 0.70
C ALA A 145 5.35 17.80 0.75
N PRO A 146 4.53 18.60 1.47
CA PRO A 146 4.50 20.04 1.30
C PRO A 146 5.82 20.69 1.74
N LYS A 147 6.27 21.68 0.95
CA LYS A 147 7.08 22.78 1.47
C LYS A 147 6.30 23.33 2.67
N GLY A 148 6.88 23.21 3.86
CA GLY A 148 6.24 23.56 5.13
C GLY A 148 5.57 24.94 5.11
N PRO A 149 4.64 25.19 6.05
CA PRO A 149 3.78 26.38 6.03
C PRO A 149 4.63 27.64 5.86
N LYS A 150 4.43 28.35 4.73
CA LYS A 150 5.02 29.68 4.54
C LYS A 150 4.55 30.54 5.71
N LYS A 151 5.47 30.92 6.60
CA LYS A 151 5.20 31.79 7.74
C LYS A 151 4.37 32.98 7.24
N PRO A 152 3.22 33.31 7.88
CA PRO A 152 2.43 34.45 7.47
C PRO A 152 3.30 35.70 7.59
N GLY A 153 3.53 36.34 6.44
CA GLY A 153 4.29 37.59 6.37
C GLY A 153 3.67 38.60 7.32
N LYS A 154 4.49 39.13 8.22
CA LYS A 154 4.12 40.16 9.20
C LYS A 154 3.51 41.35 8.44
N ARG A 155 2.18 41.46 8.47
CA ARG A 155 1.44 42.57 7.88
C ARG A 155 1.89 43.83 8.61
N LYS A 156 2.62 44.74 7.95
CA LYS A 156 2.93 46.06 8.49
C LYS A 156 1.60 46.83 8.57
N SER A 157 1.16 47.16 9.78
CA SER A 157 0.09 48.12 10.01
C SER A 157 0.55 49.49 9.53
N ARG A 158 -0.30 50.17 8.75
CA ARG A 158 -0.14 51.57 8.37
C ARG A 158 -1.12 52.39 9.19
#